data_AF-T1DHA7-F1
#
_entry.id   AF-T1DHA7-F1
#
_cell.length_a   1.000
_cell.length_b   1.000
_cell.length_c   1.000
_cell.angle_alpha   90.00
_cell.angle_beta   90.00
_cell.angle_gamma   90.00
#
_symmetry.space_group_name_H-M   'P 1'
#
loop_
_entity.id
_entity.type
_entity.pdbx_description
1 polymer ?
#
loop_
_entity_poly.entity_id
_entity_poly.type
_entity_poly.pdbx_seq_one_letter_code
_entity_poly.pdbx_strand_id
1 'polypeptide(L)'
;INPYLAFETLDHMIRAGLVTNVDTTLACRNFVKAATKGVIKVMSKMGISAIQSYHGAQVFEAVGLRQDVIDQYFTWTSSRIGGIGMETIAQEVLTRHRAAFPARGGAHTLDTGGRYQWRAGGERHLFNPETSTGSRRRCAPAATRPTGRMPG
;
A
#
# COMPACT_ATOMS: atom_id res chain seq x y z
N ILE A 1 9.00 10.90 -16.03
CA ILE A 1 8.17 9.71 -15.68
C ILE A 1 6.87 9.82 -16.46
N ASN A 2 6.52 8.80 -17.27
CA ASN A 2 5.25 8.75 -18.00
C ASN A 2 4.42 7.55 -17.50
N PRO A 3 3.35 7.75 -16.70
CA PRO A 3 2.56 6.66 -16.11
C PRO A 3 1.50 6.15 -17.10
N TYR A 4 1.93 5.60 -18.23
CA TYR A 4 1.04 5.17 -19.32
C TYR A 4 -0.04 4.18 -18.86
N LEU A 5 0.33 3.17 -18.06
CA LEU A 5 -0.61 2.14 -17.59
C LEU A 5 -1.68 2.72 -16.67
N ALA A 6 -1.37 3.77 -15.91
CA ALA A 6 -2.36 4.45 -15.07
C ALA A 6 -3.38 5.20 -15.94
N PHE A 7 -2.94 5.83 -17.04
CA PHE A 7 -3.85 6.50 -17.97
C PHE A 7 -4.75 5.51 -18.70
N GLU A 8 -4.21 4.37 -19.17
CA GLU A 8 -5.00 3.29 -19.75
C GLU A 8 -6.03 2.73 -18.76
N THR A 9 -5.64 2.59 -17.48
CA THR A 9 -6.55 2.14 -16.43
C THR A 9 -7.69 3.14 -16.22
N LEU A 10 -7.40 4.45 -16.20
CA LEU A 10 -8.42 5.50 -16.08
C LEU A 10 -9.39 5.49 -17.26
N ASP A 11 -8.87 5.37 -18.48
CA ASP A 11 -9.69 5.29 -19.69
C ASP A 11 -10.59 4.04 -19.67
N HIS A 12 -10.03 2.88 -19.29
CA HIS A 12 -10.81 1.66 -19.13
C HIS A 12 -11.91 1.80 -18.06
N MET A 13 -11.61 2.42 -16.91
CA MET A 13 -12.59 2.65 -15.84
C MET A 13 -13.73 3.58 -16.27
N ILE A 14 -13.44 4.60 -17.09
CA ILE A 14 -14.46 5.50 -17.64
C ILE A 14 -15.34 4.78 -18.65
N ARG A 15 -14.73 4.03 -19.59
CA ARG A 15 -15.46 3.21 -20.57
C ARG A 15 -16.34 2.13 -19.93
N ALA A 16 -15.88 1.56 -18.82
CA ALA A 16 -16.63 0.59 -18.03
C ALA A 16 -17.72 1.23 -17.15
N GLY A 17 -17.84 2.57 -17.13
CA GLY A 17 -18.83 3.30 -16.34
C GLY A 17 -18.56 3.31 -14.83
N LEU A 18 -17.37 2.90 -14.39
CA LEU A 18 -16.96 2.88 -12.97
C LEU A 18 -16.65 4.29 -12.44
N VAL A 19 -16.21 5.18 -13.33
CA VAL A 19 -16.01 6.60 -13.03
C VAL A 19 -16.97 7.39 -13.93
N THR A 20 -17.91 8.08 -13.30
CA THR A 20 -18.92 8.88 -13.99
C THR A 20 -18.60 10.37 -13.87
N ASN A 21 -19.16 11.17 -14.78
CA ASN A 21 -19.05 12.65 -14.79
C ASN A 21 -17.66 13.22 -15.08
N VAL A 22 -16.75 12.45 -15.67
CA VAL A 22 -15.40 12.90 -16.02
C VAL A 22 -14.99 12.31 -17.37
N ASP A 23 -14.54 13.16 -18.30
CA ASP A 23 -13.93 12.72 -19.57
C ASP A 23 -12.49 12.21 -19.35
N THR A 24 -12.00 11.31 -20.22
CA THR A 24 -10.64 10.75 -20.15
C THR A 24 -9.58 11.85 -20.06
N THR A 25 -9.72 12.92 -20.84
CA THR A 25 -8.78 14.05 -20.83
C THR A 25 -8.75 14.75 -19.47
N LEU A 26 -9.94 14.95 -18.89
CA LEU A 26 -10.10 15.59 -17.58
C LEU A 26 -9.56 14.69 -16.46
N ALA A 27 -9.81 13.37 -16.54
CA ALA A 27 -9.31 12.39 -15.57
C ALA A 27 -7.78 12.33 -15.57
N CYS A 28 -7.14 12.26 -16.74
CA CYS A 28 -5.68 12.30 -16.87
C CYS A 28 -5.09 13.59 -16.29
N ARG A 29 -5.70 14.76 -16.59
CA ARG A 29 -5.26 16.04 -16.02
C ARG A 29 -5.39 16.08 -14.49
N ASN A 30 -6.49 15.55 -13.96
CA ASN A 30 -6.72 15.49 -12.52
C ASN A 30 -5.72 14.55 -11.83
N PHE A 31 -5.41 13.40 -12.45
CA PHE A 31 -4.39 12.47 -11.97
C PHE A 31 -3.01 13.13 -11.91
N VAL A 32 -2.58 13.78 -12.99
CA VAL A 32 -1.29 14.49 -13.04
C VAL A 32 -1.25 15.58 -11.96
N LYS A 33 -2.31 16.38 -11.83
CA LYS A 33 -2.40 17.42 -10.79
C LYS A 33 -2.29 16.83 -9.37
N ALA A 34 -2.96 15.72 -9.10
CA ALA A 34 -2.92 15.06 -7.81
C ALA A 34 -1.52 14.46 -7.51
N ALA A 35 -0.93 13.78 -8.48
CA ALA A 35 0.42 13.22 -8.38
C ALA A 35 1.46 14.32 -8.12
N THR A 36 1.42 15.43 -8.88
CA THR A 36 2.30 16.59 -8.68
C THR A 36 2.14 17.19 -7.29
N LYS A 37 0.90 17.40 -6.82
CA LYS A 37 0.66 17.87 -5.45
C LYS A 37 1.20 16.90 -4.39
N GLY A 38 1.08 15.59 -4.63
CA GLY A 38 1.64 14.55 -3.76
C GLY A 38 3.15 14.64 -3.64
N VAL A 39 3.86 14.76 -4.77
CA VAL A 39 5.32 14.92 -4.80
C VAL A 39 5.74 16.20 -4.07
N ILE A 40 5.10 17.34 -4.37
CA ILE A 40 5.37 18.61 -3.68
C ILE A 40 5.17 18.47 -2.17
N LYS A 41 4.09 17.82 -1.73
CA LYS A 41 3.81 17.61 -0.30
C LYS A 41 4.91 16.79 0.39
N VAL A 42 5.42 15.75 -0.26
CA VAL A 42 6.53 14.94 0.26
C VAL A 42 7.80 15.78 0.36
N MET A 43 8.13 16.55 -0.68
CA MET A 43 9.29 17.45 -0.68
C MET A 43 9.20 18.51 0.43
N SER A 44 8.04 19.14 0.60
CA SER A 44 7.82 20.17 1.63
C SER A 44 7.96 19.62 3.04
N LYS A 45 7.66 18.34 3.28
CA LYS A 45 7.87 17.71 4.60
C LYS A 45 9.35 17.63 5.00
N MET A 46 10.23 17.57 4.00
CA MET A 46 11.69 17.55 4.17
C MET A 46 12.32 18.95 4.08
N GLY A 47 11.50 20.00 3.91
CA GLY A 47 11.99 21.38 3.76
C GLY A 47 12.59 21.69 2.40
N ILE A 48 12.40 20.82 1.39
CA ILE A 48 12.94 21.02 0.04
C ILE A 48 11.92 21.78 -0.81
N SER A 49 12.34 22.91 -1.36
CA SER A 49 11.50 23.80 -2.18
C SER A 49 11.73 23.64 -3.70
N ALA A 50 12.83 22.99 -4.12
CA ALA A 50 13.19 22.82 -5.53
C ALA A 50 13.35 21.34 -5.91
N ILE A 51 12.79 20.96 -7.07
CA ILE A 51 12.79 19.56 -7.57
C ILE A 51 14.22 19.07 -7.85
N GLN A 52 15.08 19.93 -8.39
CA GLN A 52 16.48 19.58 -8.67
C GLN A 52 17.23 19.18 -7.40
N SER A 53 17.01 19.91 -6.30
CA SER A 53 17.58 19.57 -4.99
C SER A 53 17.04 18.24 -4.47
N TYR A 54 15.74 17.95 -4.68
CA TYR A 54 15.14 16.67 -4.29
C TYR A 54 15.73 15.48 -5.04
N HIS A 55 16.02 15.63 -6.33
CA HIS A 55 16.64 14.56 -7.14
C HIS A 55 18.04 14.18 -6.62
N GLY A 56 18.84 15.15 -6.19
CA GLY A 56 20.21 14.90 -5.71
C GLY A 56 20.29 14.47 -4.24
N ALA A 57 19.28 14.76 -3.43
CA ALA A 57 19.35 14.59 -1.97
C ALA A 57 19.09 13.15 -1.48
N GLN A 58 18.65 12.22 -2.35
CA GLN A 58 18.38 10.80 -2.01
C GLN A 58 17.70 10.62 -0.64
N VAL A 59 16.56 11.29 -0.45
CA VAL A 59 15.92 11.52 0.86
C VAL A 59 15.15 10.29 1.38
N PHE A 60 15.68 9.09 1.14
CA PHE A 60 15.07 7.82 1.48
C PHE A 60 16.01 6.96 2.30
N GLU A 61 15.44 6.16 3.19
CA GLU A 61 16.13 5.10 3.90
C GLU A 61 15.61 3.75 3.39
N ALA A 62 16.50 2.88 2.97
CA ALA A 62 16.16 1.53 2.55
C ALA A 62 16.05 0.62 3.78
N VAL A 63 14.92 -0.08 3.92
CA VAL A 63 14.69 -1.03 5.00
C VAL A 63 14.42 -2.41 4.41
N GLY A 64 15.17 -3.41 4.87
CA GLY A 64 14.97 -4.81 4.44
C GLY A 64 15.61 -5.14 3.08
N LEU A 65 16.53 -4.31 2.58
CA LEU A 65 17.33 -4.58 1.40
C LEU A 65 18.76 -4.89 1.83
N ARG A 66 19.38 -5.88 1.20
CA ARG A 66 20.77 -6.25 1.47
C ARG A 66 21.73 -5.20 0.86
N GLN A 67 22.88 -5.00 1.52
CA GLN A 67 23.81 -3.92 1.20
C GLN A 67 24.40 -4.02 -0.23
N ASP A 68 24.61 -5.23 -0.73
CA ASP A 68 25.05 -5.48 -2.12
C ASP A 68 24.11 -4.87 -3.17
N VAL A 69 22.80 -4.98 -2.96
CA VAL A 69 21.78 -4.39 -3.84
C VAL A 69 21.80 -2.86 -3.74
N ILE A 70 21.97 -2.33 -2.53
CA ILE A 70 22.07 -0.88 -2.30
C ILE A 70 23.30 -0.32 -2.98
N ASP A 71 24.46 -0.93 -2.80
CA ASP A 71 25.73 -0.44 -3.35
C ASP A 71 25.68 -0.41 -4.88
N GLN A 72 25.04 -1.40 -5.51
CA GLN A 72 24.98 -1.52 -6.96
C GLN A 72 23.89 -0.65 -7.63
N TYR A 73 22.72 -0.49 -7.02
CA TYR A 73 21.55 0.14 -7.67
C TYR A 73 21.03 1.40 -6.97
N PHE A 74 21.36 1.61 -5.70
CA PHE A 74 20.90 2.72 -4.87
C PHE A 74 22.06 3.33 -4.07
N THR A 75 23.23 3.45 -4.70
CA THR A 75 24.47 3.87 -4.04
C THR A 75 24.24 5.14 -3.23
N TRP A 76 24.85 5.20 -2.04
CA TRP A 76 24.71 6.29 -1.05
C TRP A 76 23.38 6.33 -0.27
N THR A 77 22.49 5.36 -0.48
CA THR A 77 21.27 5.22 0.34
C THR A 77 21.58 4.50 1.66
N SER A 78 21.14 5.05 2.78
CA SER A 78 21.29 4.38 4.09
C SER A 78 20.40 3.13 4.18
N SER A 79 20.96 2.01 4.64
CA SER A 79 20.19 0.81 4.98
C SER A 79 20.69 0.18 6.28
N ARG A 80 20.00 0.50 7.39
CA ARG A 80 20.39 0.03 8.73
C ARG A 80 19.98 -1.41 9.01
N ILE A 81 18.94 -1.88 8.33
CA ILE A 81 18.39 -3.23 8.49
C ILE A 81 18.51 -3.91 7.13
N GLY A 82 19.47 -4.83 7.04
CA GLY A 82 19.64 -5.68 5.86
C GLY A 82 18.43 -6.60 5.66
N GLY A 83 18.35 -7.22 4.48
CA GLY A 83 17.26 -8.15 4.20
C GLY A 83 17.44 -8.89 2.89
N ILE A 84 16.49 -8.69 1.98
CA ILE A 84 16.41 -9.49 0.76
C ILE A 84 17.45 -9.04 -0.28
N GLY A 85 17.93 -10.02 -1.03
CA GLY A 85 18.83 -9.86 -2.16
C GLY A 85 18.12 -9.74 -3.51
N MET A 86 18.90 -9.56 -4.57
CA MET A 86 18.37 -9.50 -5.95
C MET A 86 17.65 -10.79 -6.35
N GLU A 87 18.13 -11.95 -5.88
CA GLU A 87 17.52 -13.26 -6.19
C GLU A 87 16.08 -13.33 -5.69
N THR A 88 15.86 -12.88 -4.46
CA THR A 88 14.53 -12.86 -3.84
C THR A 88 13.62 -11.85 -4.54
N ILE A 89 14.12 -10.66 -4.86
CA ILE A 89 13.38 -9.63 -5.62
C ILE A 89 12.93 -10.20 -6.97
N ALA A 90 13.83 -10.85 -7.71
CA ALA A 90 13.53 -11.46 -8.99
C ALA A 90 12.47 -12.58 -8.87
N GLN A 91 12.63 -13.46 -7.87
CA GLN A 91 11.67 -14.54 -7.62
C GLN A 91 10.27 -13.99 -7.28
N GLU A 92 10.20 -12.92 -6.51
CA GLU A 92 8.97 -12.22 -6.16
C GLU A 92 8.28 -11.57 -7.38
N VAL A 93 9.06 -10.97 -8.29
CA VAL A 93 8.55 -10.43 -9.55
C VAL A 93 8.03 -11.55 -10.45
N LEU A 94 8.79 -12.64 -10.61
CA LEU A 94 8.39 -13.80 -11.41
C LEU A 94 7.12 -14.48 -10.86
N THR A 95 6.96 -14.52 -9.54
CA THR A 95 5.77 -15.08 -8.91
C THR A 95 4.53 -14.26 -9.29
N ARG A 96 4.60 -12.92 -9.20
CA ARG A 96 3.51 -12.02 -9.63
C ARG A 96 3.25 -12.11 -11.14
N HIS A 97 4.31 -12.23 -11.94
CA HIS A 97 4.19 -12.40 -13.39
C HIS A 97 3.47 -13.70 -13.76
N ARG A 98 3.85 -14.83 -13.16
CA ARG A 98 3.18 -16.14 -13.40
C ARG A 98 1.72 -16.13 -12.97
N ALA A 99 1.38 -15.39 -11.91
CA ALA A 99 0.00 -15.21 -11.48
C ALA A 99 -0.83 -14.38 -12.48
N ALA A 100 -0.23 -13.35 -13.09
CA ALA A 100 -0.88 -12.53 -14.12
C ALA A 100 -0.98 -13.23 -15.49
N PHE A 101 -0.04 -14.13 -15.81
CA PHE A 101 0.03 -14.85 -17.08
C PHE A 101 0.03 -16.38 -16.89
N PRO A 102 -1.07 -16.99 -16.42
CA PRO A 102 -1.15 -18.43 -16.24
C PRO A 102 -1.24 -19.16 -17.59
N ALA A 103 -0.61 -20.34 -17.69
CA ALA A 103 -0.56 -21.14 -18.91
C ALA A 103 -1.93 -21.72 -19.34
N ARG A 104 -2.93 -21.75 -18.45
CA ARG A 104 -4.32 -22.09 -18.72
C ARG A 104 -5.20 -21.05 -18.02
N GLY A 105 -6.32 -20.68 -18.67
CA GLY A 105 -7.20 -19.54 -18.34
C GLY A 105 -7.17 -19.06 -16.89
N GLY A 106 -6.83 -17.78 -16.70
CA GLY A 106 -6.71 -17.12 -15.40
C GLY A 106 -7.92 -16.26 -15.05
N ALA A 107 -8.03 -15.89 -13.77
CA ALA A 107 -8.98 -14.89 -13.33
C ALA A 107 -8.61 -13.52 -13.93
N HIS A 108 -9.58 -12.87 -14.58
CA HIS A 108 -9.40 -11.54 -15.20
C HIS A 108 -9.56 -10.37 -14.21
N THR A 109 -9.67 -10.67 -12.92
CA THR A 109 -9.91 -9.69 -11.87
C THR A 109 -8.69 -9.58 -10.97
N LEU A 110 -8.35 -8.35 -10.59
CA LEU A 110 -7.34 -8.08 -9.58
C LEU A 110 -7.75 -8.72 -8.24
N ASP A 111 -6.77 -9.21 -7.49
CA ASP A 111 -7.01 -9.66 -6.13
C ASP A 111 -7.58 -8.50 -5.30
N THR A 112 -8.53 -8.81 -4.41
CA THR A 112 -9.31 -7.79 -3.68
C THR A 112 -8.43 -6.93 -2.76
N GLY A 113 -7.23 -7.43 -2.43
CA GLY A 113 -6.24 -6.73 -1.62
C GLY A 113 -6.72 -6.50 -0.18
N GLY A 114 -5.78 -6.21 0.71
CA GLY A 114 -6.07 -5.96 2.13
C GLY A 114 -5.27 -4.83 2.75
N ARG A 115 -4.37 -4.16 2.04
CA ARG A 115 -3.35 -3.29 2.67
C ARG A 115 -3.91 -2.06 3.41
N TYR A 116 -5.04 -1.52 2.97
CA TYR A 116 -5.64 -0.31 3.55
C TYR A 116 -6.83 -0.59 4.49
N GLN A 117 -7.46 -1.77 4.39
CA GLN A 117 -8.60 -2.15 5.23
C GLN A 117 -8.56 -3.66 5.49
N TRP A 118 -8.83 -4.06 6.73
CA TRP A 118 -8.88 -5.47 7.11
C TRP A 118 -9.97 -6.21 6.31
N ARG A 119 -9.60 -7.35 5.72
CA ARG A 119 -10.50 -8.29 5.05
C ARG A 119 -10.09 -9.73 5.39
N ALA A 120 -11.05 -10.66 5.42
CA ALA A 120 -10.87 -12.03 5.89
C ALA A 120 -9.83 -12.89 5.12
N GLY A 121 -9.29 -12.41 4.01
CA GLY A 121 -8.20 -13.06 3.25
C GLY A 121 -7.04 -12.13 2.87
N GLY A 122 -6.97 -10.93 3.45
CA GLY A 122 -5.92 -9.94 3.14
C GLY A 122 -4.67 -10.04 4.03
N GLU A 123 -3.71 -9.13 3.83
CA GLU A 123 -2.53 -8.98 4.69
C GLU A 123 -2.94 -8.83 6.17
N ARG A 124 -2.20 -9.46 7.10
CA ARG A 124 -2.50 -9.39 8.53
C ARG A 124 -2.36 -7.95 9.07
N HIS A 125 -3.44 -7.40 9.59
CA HIS A 125 -3.44 -6.10 10.29
C HIS A 125 -3.20 -6.27 11.78
N LEU A 126 -2.49 -5.32 12.39
CA LEU A 126 -2.36 -5.20 13.85
C LEU A 126 -3.72 -5.02 14.56
N PHE A 127 -4.71 -4.46 13.87
CA PHE A 127 -6.10 -4.37 14.34
C PHE A 127 -7.01 -5.26 13.47
N ASN A 128 -7.23 -6.50 13.93
CA ASN A 128 -8.23 -7.42 13.40
C ASN A 128 -9.49 -7.38 14.32
N PRO A 129 -10.74 -7.51 13.82
CA PRO A 129 -11.93 -7.71 14.63
C PRO A 129 -11.80 -8.77 15.74
N GLU A 130 -10.99 -9.81 15.54
CA GLU A 130 -10.73 -10.81 16.59
C GLU A 130 -9.93 -10.23 17.76
N THR A 131 -8.86 -9.47 17.49
CA THR A 131 -8.06 -8.78 18.53
C THR A 131 -8.84 -7.70 19.25
N SER A 132 -9.71 -6.96 18.56
CA SER A 132 -10.52 -5.91 19.17
C SER A 132 -11.70 -6.48 19.97
N THR A 133 -12.32 -7.58 19.52
CA THR A 133 -13.33 -8.30 20.32
C THR A 133 -12.72 -8.93 21.57
N GLY A 134 -11.51 -9.48 21.47
CA GLY A 134 -10.76 -10.01 22.62
C GLY A 134 -10.41 -8.93 23.65
N SER A 135 -9.98 -7.75 23.20
CA SER A 135 -9.73 -6.60 24.08
C SER A 135 -11.02 -6.05 24.71
N ARG A 136 -12.12 -5.97 23.94
CA ARG A 136 -13.42 -5.46 24.44
C ARG A 136 -14.05 -6.40 25.46
N ARG A 137 -13.92 -7.72 25.28
CA ARG A 137 -14.31 -8.72 26.29
C ARG A 137 -13.51 -8.60 27.58
N ARG A 138 -12.25 -8.17 27.51
CA ARG A 138 -11.35 -8.04 28.66
C ARG A 138 -11.53 -6.71 29.42
N CYS A 139 -11.96 -5.65 28.73
CA CYS A 139 -12.31 -4.36 29.32
C CYS A 139 -13.81 -4.18 29.64
N ALA A 140 -14.65 -5.19 29.40
CA ALA A 140 -16.05 -5.15 29.81
C ALA A 140 -16.10 -5.21 31.35
N PRO A 141 -16.75 -4.26 32.04
CA PRO A 141 -16.87 -4.30 33.50
C PRO A 141 -17.57 -5.60 33.89
N ALA A 142 -16.99 -6.33 34.85
CA ALA A 142 -17.60 -7.51 35.42
C ALA A 142 -18.99 -7.12 35.95
N ALA A 143 -20.05 -7.59 35.29
CA ALA A 143 -21.41 -7.36 35.74
C ALA A 143 -21.54 -7.89 37.18
N THR A 144 -21.84 -6.98 38.10
CA THR A 144 -22.17 -7.29 39.49
C THR A 144 -23.37 -8.24 39.51
N ARG A 145 -23.16 -9.45 40.07
CA ARG A 145 -24.25 -10.39 40.34
C ARG A 145 -25.23 -9.74 41.34
N PRO A 146 -26.55 -9.76 41.10
CA PRO A 146 -27.50 -9.30 42.11
C PRO A 146 -27.46 -10.28 43.30
N THR A 147 -27.17 -9.74 44.49
CA THR A 147 -27.24 -10.46 45.75
C THR A 147 -28.69 -10.87 46.02
N GLY A 148 -28.88 -12.17 46.25
CA GLY A 148 -30.18 -12.76 46.55
C GLY A 148 -30.79 -12.20 47.84
N ARG A 149 -32.05 -11.81 47.75
CA ARG A 149 -32.94 -11.55 48.89
C ARG A 149 -33.37 -12.91 49.45
N MET A 150 -32.99 -13.23 50.67
CA MET A 150 -33.46 -14.41 51.41
C MET A 150 -34.90 -14.19 51.92
N PRO A 151 -35.73 -15.24 52.04
CA PRO A 151 -37.11 -15.12 52.47
C PRO A 151 -37.23 -15.05 53.99
N GLY A 152 -38.23 -14.31 54.47
CA GLY A 152 -38.80 -14.38 55.82
C GLY A 152 -40.31 -14.56 55.69
#